data_AF-A0AAP1AA84-F1
#
_entry.id   AF-A0AAP1AA84-F1
#
_cell.length_a   1.000
_cell.length_b   1.000
_cell.length_c   1.000
_cell.angle_alpha   90.00
_cell.angle_beta   90.00
_cell.angle_gamma   90.00
#
_symmetry.space_group_name_H-M   'P 1'
#
loop_
_entity.id
_entity.type
_entity.pdbx_description
1 polymer ?
#
loop_
_entity_poly.entity_id
_entity_poly.type
_entity_poly.pdbx_seq_one_letter_code
_entity_poly.pdbx_strand_id
1 'polypeptide(L)'
;MARTTTGKAPYVSEDDLEITLATQTGVNALRNKCVLYFSHFLGLRAKELSMLKVGDVYDVKKGKLKDIIRLLGNITKGNRYREVFLVNPIARSLVEEYITKERPKDPDAPLFLSQKGGPFSPNSMVTMINNCYKKAGIQATSHSGRRSFATRLIRKGGDIYSIQQLMGHSSILTTQKYFASDPELLRSIAEKLND
;
A
#
# COMPACT_ATOMS: atom_id res chain seq x y z
N MET A 1 15.97 -22.87 14.92
CA MET A 1 15.20 -21.62 14.94
C MET A 1 13.78 -21.92 14.49
N ALA A 2 12.79 -21.65 15.34
CA ALA A 2 11.44 -22.18 15.23
C ALA A 2 10.67 -21.57 14.04
N ARG A 3 10.06 -22.44 13.23
CA ARG A 3 9.07 -22.09 12.22
C ARG A 3 7.79 -21.63 12.90
N THR A 4 7.55 -20.32 12.98
CA THR A 4 6.21 -19.79 13.25
C THR A 4 5.43 -19.69 11.94
N THR A 5 4.95 -20.83 11.45
CA THR A 5 3.84 -20.89 10.47
C THR A 5 2.54 -20.52 11.16
N THR A 6 2.28 -19.22 11.29
CA THR A 6 0.90 -18.72 11.29
C THR A 6 0.66 -18.19 9.88
N GLY A 7 -0.43 -18.60 9.22
CA GLY A 7 -0.75 -18.28 7.80
C GLY A 7 -1.08 -16.81 7.54
N LYS A 8 -0.25 -15.89 8.03
CA LYS A 8 -0.45 -14.46 8.17
C LYS A 8 0.78 -13.79 7.56
N ALA A 9 0.59 -12.92 6.54
CA ALA A 9 1.71 -12.26 5.83
C ALA A 9 2.70 -11.58 6.81
N PRO A 10 4.03 -11.69 6.63
CA PRO A 10 5.00 -11.07 7.56
C PRO A 10 4.85 -9.55 7.66
N TYR A 11 5.15 -8.98 8.82
CA TYR A 11 5.33 -7.53 8.98
C TYR A 11 6.66 -7.12 8.35
N VAL A 12 6.68 -5.99 7.67
CA VAL A 12 7.88 -5.39 7.07
C VAL A 12 8.10 -4.03 7.73
N SER A 13 9.26 -3.85 8.36
CA SER A 13 9.66 -2.59 9.00
C SER A 13 9.92 -1.50 7.97
N GLU A 14 10.13 -0.26 8.42
CA GLU A 14 10.55 0.81 7.52
C GLU A 14 11.98 0.57 7.01
N ASP A 15 12.88 0.04 7.84
CA ASP A 15 14.23 -0.37 7.42
C ASP A 15 14.20 -1.45 6.33
N ASP A 16 13.38 -2.51 6.51
CA ASP A 16 13.22 -3.56 5.50
C ASP A 16 12.62 -3.02 4.20
N LEU A 17 11.72 -2.03 4.31
CA LEU A 17 11.19 -1.33 3.14
C LEU A 17 12.30 -0.54 2.44
N GLU A 18 13.12 0.22 3.16
CA GLU A 18 14.23 0.99 2.58
C GLU A 18 15.28 0.09 1.92
N ILE A 19 15.64 -1.04 2.53
CA ILE A 19 16.47 -2.08 1.90
C ILE A 19 15.79 -2.56 0.60
N THR A 20 14.48 -2.84 0.64
CA THR A 20 13.74 -3.28 -0.55
C THR A 20 13.77 -2.25 -1.67
N LEU A 21 13.60 -0.96 -1.34
CA LEU A 21 13.60 0.16 -2.27
C LEU A 21 15.00 0.37 -2.88
N ALA A 22 16.05 0.23 -2.08
CA ALA A 22 17.45 0.34 -2.55
C ALA A 22 17.78 -0.69 -3.62
N THR A 23 17.17 -1.89 -3.57
CA THR A 23 17.35 -2.89 -4.63
C THR A 23 16.58 -2.60 -5.92
N GLN A 24 15.67 -1.62 -5.94
CA GLN A 24 14.91 -1.27 -7.14
C GLN A 24 15.73 -0.34 -8.03
N THR A 25 16.34 -0.93 -9.06
CA THR A 25 17.22 -0.27 -10.04
C THR A 25 16.77 -0.54 -11.48
N GLY A 26 17.22 0.29 -12.42
CA GLY A 26 16.90 0.17 -13.84
C GLY A 26 15.57 0.82 -14.25
N VAL A 27 15.11 0.53 -15.47
CA VAL A 27 14.01 1.23 -16.15
C VAL A 27 12.65 1.16 -15.45
N ASN A 28 12.45 0.21 -14.54
CA ASN A 28 11.20 0.04 -13.78
C ASN A 28 11.32 0.45 -12.32
N ALA A 29 12.45 1.03 -11.91
CA ALA A 29 12.76 1.33 -10.51
C ALA A 29 11.74 2.28 -9.89
N LEU A 30 11.46 3.41 -10.54
CA LEU A 30 10.55 4.43 -10.03
C LEU A 30 9.13 3.87 -9.85
N ARG A 31 8.63 3.15 -10.87
CA ARG A 31 7.37 2.40 -10.79
C ARG A 31 7.33 1.43 -9.60
N ASN A 32 8.38 0.62 -9.41
CA ASN A 32 8.42 -0.36 -8.30
C ASN A 32 8.41 0.33 -6.94
N LYS A 33 9.20 1.39 -6.78
CA LYS A 33 9.25 2.20 -5.55
C LYS A 33 7.89 2.79 -5.22
N CYS A 34 7.21 3.37 -6.22
CA CYS A 34 5.85 3.90 -6.05
C CYS A 34 4.86 2.82 -5.60
N VAL A 35 4.87 1.64 -6.22
CA VAL A 35 3.99 0.52 -5.84
C VAL A 35 4.25 0.05 -4.40
N LEU A 36 5.52 -0.08 -4.00
CA LEU A 36 5.91 -0.50 -2.65
C LEU A 36 5.46 0.53 -1.61
N TYR A 37 5.72 1.83 -1.85
CA TYR A 37 5.24 2.91 -0.98
C TYR A 37 3.73 2.93 -0.86
N PHE A 38 3.02 2.76 -1.97
CA PHE A 38 1.55 2.73 -1.96
C PHE A 38 1.00 1.51 -1.18
N SER A 39 1.66 0.35 -1.25
CA SER A 39 1.29 -0.80 -0.43
C SER A 39 1.48 -0.52 1.07
N HIS A 40 2.58 0.13 1.44
CA HIS A 40 2.98 0.38 2.83
C HIS A 40 2.31 1.56 3.50
N PHE A 41 2.10 2.66 2.79
CA PHE A 41 1.63 3.91 3.40
C PHE A 41 0.19 4.26 3.01
N LEU A 42 -0.39 3.58 2.02
CA LEU A 42 -1.79 3.74 1.61
C LEU A 42 -2.61 2.45 1.79
N GLY A 43 -1.94 1.37 2.21
CA GLY A 43 -2.58 0.08 2.48
C GLY A 43 -3.23 -0.56 1.26
N LEU A 44 -2.85 -0.20 0.03
CA LEU A 44 -3.49 -0.71 -1.18
C LEU A 44 -3.21 -2.21 -1.38
N ARG A 45 -4.23 -2.94 -1.85
CA ARG A 45 -4.10 -4.33 -2.29
C ARG A 45 -3.46 -4.40 -3.67
N ALA A 46 -2.81 -5.53 -4.00
CA ALA A 46 -2.25 -5.75 -5.34
C ALA A 46 -3.28 -5.59 -6.47
N LYS A 47 -4.52 -6.06 -6.28
CA LYS A 47 -5.62 -5.83 -7.22
C LYS A 47 -5.91 -4.34 -7.40
N GLU A 48 -6.03 -3.59 -6.30
CA GLU A 48 -6.31 -2.15 -6.33
C GLU A 48 -5.18 -1.41 -7.07
N LEU A 49 -3.92 -1.71 -6.73
CA LEU A 49 -2.73 -1.18 -7.40
C LEU A 49 -2.73 -1.48 -8.91
N SER A 50 -3.09 -2.71 -9.31
CA SER A 50 -3.08 -3.12 -10.73
C SER A 50 -4.14 -2.42 -11.58
N MET A 51 -5.18 -1.87 -10.96
CA MET A 51 -6.32 -1.28 -11.66
C MET A 51 -6.38 0.25 -11.59
N LEU A 52 -5.48 0.89 -10.83
CA LEU A 52 -5.40 2.35 -10.77
C LEU A 52 -5.10 2.94 -12.15
N LYS A 53 -5.78 4.03 -12.47
CA LYS A 53 -5.53 4.88 -13.63
C LYS A 53 -4.83 6.18 -13.23
N VAL A 54 -4.22 6.85 -14.20
CA VAL A 54 -3.60 8.18 -13.98
C VAL A 54 -4.63 9.16 -13.43
N GLY A 55 -5.84 9.18 -13.98
CA GLY A 55 -6.93 10.05 -13.56
C GLY A 55 -7.43 9.79 -12.13
N ASP A 56 -7.16 8.63 -11.54
CA ASP A 56 -7.52 8.35 -10.14
C ASP A 56 -6.61 9.09 -9.15
N VAL A 57 -5.39 9.42 -9.56
CA VAL A 57 -4.34 9.97 -8.70
C VAL A 57 -3.93 11.39 -9.09
N TYR A 58 -4.09 11.77 -10.37
CA TYR A 58 -3.63 13.04 -10.90
C TYR A 58 -4.75 13.72 -11.71
N ASP A 59 -4.98 15.01 -11.42
CA ASP A 59 -5.86 15.85 -12.21
C ASP A 59 -5.08 16.40 -13.41
N VAL A 60 -5.23 15.72 -14.55
CA VAL A 60 -4.54 16.08 -15.81
C VAL A 60 -4.85 17.51 -16.25
N LYS A 61 -6.08 18.00 -16.00
CA LYS A 61 -6.48 19.36 -16.41
C LYS A 61 -5.84 20.43 -15.53
N LYS A 62 -5.74 20.16 -14.22
CA LYS A 62 -5.11 21.09 -13.26
C LYS A 62 -3.60 20.89 -13.13
N GLY A 63 -3.05 19.84 -13.72
CA GLY A 63 -1.62 19.54 -13.66
C GLY A 63 -1.11 19.21 -12.25
N LYS A 64 -1.95 18.64 -11.37
CA LYS A 64 -1.57 18.37 -9.97
C LYS A 64 -2.09 17.04 -9.44
N LEU A 65 -1.42 16.51 -8.43
CA LEU A 65 -1.91 15.35 -7.68
C LEU A 65 -3.23 15.65 -6.97
N LYS A 66 -4.05 14.61 -6.84
CA LYS A 66 -5.24 14.60 -5.99
C LYS A 66 -4.84 14.23 -4.56
N ASP A 67 -5.52 14.81 -3.59
CA ASP A 67 -5.30 14.48 -2.17
C ASP A 67 -6.01 13.21 -1.74
N ILE A 68 -7.05 12.81 -2.50
CA ILE A 68 -7.86 11.63 -2.24
C ILE A 68 -7.93 10.79 -3.52
N ILE A 69 -7.52 9.52 -3.42
CA ILE A 69 -7.71 8.49 -4.43
C ILE A 69 -9.00 7.75 -4.08
N ARG A 70 -9.99 7.79 -4.99
CA ARG A 70 -11.28 7.10 -4.80
C ARG A 70 -11.24 5.74 -5.49
N LEU A 71 -11.17 4.67 -4.72
CA LEU A 71 -11.23 3.31 -5.28
C LEU A 71 -12.69 2.92 -5.49
N LEU A 72 -13.08 2.81 -6.75
CA LEU A 72 -14.45 2.44 -7.15
C LEU A 72 -14.73 0.96 -6.87
N GLY A 73 -16.01 0.61 -6.72
CA GLY A 73 -16.43 -0.74 -6.34
C GLY A 73 -15.99 -1.86 -7.31
N ASN A 74 -15.82 -1.57 -8.60
CA ASN A 74 -15.27 -2.51 -9.59
C ASN A 74 -13.79 -2.89 -9.32
N ILE A 75 -13.07 -2.06 -8.56
CA ILE A 75 -11.67 -2.25 -8.21
C ILE A 75 -11.52 -2.97 -6.86
N THR A 76 -12.49 -2.83 -5.94
CA THR A 76 -12.45 -3.43 -4.61
C THR A 76 -13.21 -4.76 -4.54
N LYS A 77 -12.86 -5.65 -3.59
CA LYS A 77 -13.63 -6.87 -3.34
C LYS A 77 -14.95 -6.49 -2.66
N GLY A 78 -16.09 -6.79 -3.29
CA GLY A 78 -17.43 -6.55 -2.73
C GLY A 78 -18.09 -5.22 -3.10
N ASN A 79 -17.66 -4.58 -4.19
CA ASN A 79 -18.29 -3.39 -4.78
C ASN A 79 -18.42 -2.18 -3.84
N ARG A 80 -17.43 -1.96 -2.96
CA ARG A 80 -17.45 -0.86 -1.99
C ARG A 80 -16.42 0.21 -2.32
N TYR A 81 -16.89 1.44 -2.30
CA TYR A 81 -16.03 2.60 -2.38
C TYR A 81 -15.16 2.68 -1.13
N ARG A 82 -13.88 3.02 -1.30
CA ARG A 82 -13.06 3.51 -0.18
C ARG A 82 -12.19 4.66 -0.66
N GLU A 83 -12.02 5.62 0.21
CA GLU A 83 -11.10 6.73 0.00
C GLU A 83 -9.73 6.36 0.55
N VAL A 84 -8.70 6.76 -0.20
CA VAL A 84 -7.30 6.59 0.16
C VAL A 84 -6.67 7.97 0.13
N PHE A 85 -6.24 8.43 1.30
CA PHE A 85 -5.67 9.76 1.49
C PHE A 85 -4.19 9.75 1.11
N LEU A 86 -3.83 10.48 0.05
CA LEU A 86 -2.47 10.59 -0.44
C LEU A 86 -1.72 11.68 0.34
N VAL A 87 -1.51 11.45 1.63
CA VAL A 87 -0.92 12.43 2.57
C VAL A 87 0.57 12.21 2.84
N ASN A 88 1.10 11.01 2.56
CA ASN A 88 2.52 10.73 2.77
C ASN A 88 3.38 11.49 1.73
N PRO A 89 4.31 12.36 2.17
CA PRO A 89 5.05 13.24 1.25
C PRO A 89 5.96 12.47 0.28
N ILE A 90 6.54 11.34 0.73
CA ILE A 90 7.39 10.51 -0.12
C ILE A 90 6.55 9.79 -1.18
N ALA A 91 5.39 9.24 -0.79
CA ALA A 91 4.47 8.62 -1.74
C ALA A 91 3.97 9.63 -2.80
N ARG A 92 3.69 10.87 -2.39
CA ARG A 92 3.35 11.98 -3.31
C ARG A 92 4.49 12.27 -4.28
N SER A 93 5.70 12.49 -3.76
CA SER A 93 6.87 12.79 -4.58
C SER A 93 7.15 11.68 -5.61
N LEU A 94 7.12 10.41 -5.19
CA LEU A 94 7.36 9.28 -6.06
C LEU A 94 6.33 9.16 -7.19
N VAL A 95 5.04 9.31 -6.87
CA VAL A 95 3.99 9.17 -7.88
C VAL A 95 3.94 10.38 -8.82
N GLU A 96 4.21 11.59 -8.32
CA GLU A 96 4.30 12.79 -9.16
C GLU A 96 5.45 12.70 -10.15
N GLU A 97 6.62 12.27 -9.68
CA GLU A 97 7.79 12.03 -10.52
C GLU A 97 7.48 10.96 -11.58
N TYR A 98 6.87 9.84 -11.17
CA TYR A 98 6.51 8.74 -12.05
C TYR A 98 5.52 9.18 -13.14
N ILE A 99 4.46 9.90 -12.76
CA ILE A 99 3.45 10.41 -13.70
C ILE A 99 4.07 11.43 -14.66
N THR A 100 5.02 12.24 -14.20
CA THR A 100 5.64 13.28 -15.02
C THR A 100 6.64 12.70 -16.02
N LYS A 101 7.42 11.69 -15.61
CA LYS A 101 8.49 11.12 -16.44
C LYS A 101 8.04 9.97 -17.34
N GLU A 102 7.11 9.13 -16.88
CA GLU A 102 6.88 7.81 -17.48
C GLU A 102 5.42 7.55 -17.90
N ARG A 103 4.49 8.45 -17.60
CA ARG A 103 3.07 8.28 -17.93
C ARG A 103 2.57 9.31 -18.94
N PRO A 104 1.68 8.91 -19.88
CA PRO A 104 0.99 9.87 -20.71
C PRO A 104 0.06 10.74 -19.84
N LYS A 105 -0.18 11.97 -20.29
CA LYS A 105 -1.21 12.86 -19.72
C LYS A 105 -2.61 12.46 -20.20
N ASP A 106 -2.92 11.17 -20.05
CA ASP A 106 -4.20 10.56 -20.36
C ASP A 106 -4.81 10.02 -19.05
N PRO A 107 -5.96 10.55 -18.60
CA PRO A 107 -6.59 10.13 -17.36
C PRO A 107 -7.04 8.66 -17.38
N ASP A 108 -7.27 8.05 -18.54
CA ASP A 108 -7.73 6.66 -18.67
C ASP A 108 -6.59 5.65 -18.75
N ALA A 109 -5.36 6.12 -18.98
CA ALA A 109 -4.19 5.26 -19.02
C ALA A 109 -3.97 4.57 -17.65
N PRO A 110 -3.53 3.30 -17.63
CA PRO A 110 -3.13 2.63 -16.40
C PRO A 110 -2.04 3.43 -15.69
N LEU A 111 -2.14 3.57 -14.37
CA LEU A 111 -1.13 4.25 -13.60
C LEU A 111 0.18 3.47 -13.68
N PHE A 112 0.15 2.17 -13.33
CA PHE A 112 1.34 1.31 -13.37
C PHE A 112 1.34 0.39 -14.58
N LEU A 113 2.45 0.37 -15.32
CA LEU A 113 2.66 -0.55 -16.44
C LEU A 113 3.52 -1.75 -16.07
N SER A 114 3.13 -2.91 -16.61
CA SER A 114 3.94 -4.11 -16.58
C SER A 114 5.22 -3.94 -17.41
N GLN A 115 6.17 -4.86 -17.24
CA GLN A 115 7.40 -4.88 -18.05
C GLN A 115 7.14 -5.01 -19.56
N LYS A 116 5.95 -5.48 -19.96
CA LYS A 116 5.53 -5.60 -21.36
C LYS A 116 4.86 -4.32 -21.90
N GLY A 117 4.80 -3.23 -21.13
CA GLY A 117 4.17 -1.97 -21.52
C GLY A 117 2.64 -1.94 -21.41
N GLY A 118 1.99 -3.08 -21.20
CA GLY A 118 0.55 -3.16 -20.92
C GLY A 118 0.21 -3.03 -19.42
N PRO A 119 -1.09 -2.96 -19.07
CA PRO A 119 -1.53 -2.92 -17.68
C PRO A 119 -1.10 -4.17 -16.89
N PHE A 120 -0.99 -4.04 -15.57
CA PHE A 120 -0.84 -5.20 -14.70
C PHE A 120 -2.14 -6.00 -14.63
N SER A 121 -2.02 -7.33 -14.57
CA SER A 121 -3.06 -8.15 -13.97
C SER A 121 -2.84 -8.18 -12.45
N PRO A 122 -3.87 -8.48 -11.64
CA PRO A 122 -3.69 -8.62 -10.20
C PRO A 122 -2.59 -9.64 -9.84
N ASN A 123 -2.53 -10.75 -10.58
CA ASN A 123 -1.52 -11.79 -10.34
C ASN A 123 -0.11 -11.32 -10.72
N SER A 124 0.06 -10.62 -11.85
CA SER A 124 1.38 -10.11 -12.22
C SER A 124 1.86 -9.00 -11.29
N MET A 125 0.95 -8.21 -10.71
CA MET A 125 1.26 -7.26 -9.64
C MET A 125 1.72 -7.98 -8.36
N VAL A 126 1.03 -9.05 -7.95
CA VAL A 126 1.45 -9.89 -6.82
C VAL A 126 2.86 -10.45 -7.04
N THR A 127 3.11 -11.05 -8.21
CA THR A 127 4.42 -11.60 -8.58
C THR A 127 5.49 -10.52 -8.54
N MET A 128 5.21 -9.34 -9.09
CA MET A 128 6.15 -8.23 -9.11
C MET A 128 6.53 -7.77 -7.70
N ILE A 129 5.55 -7.56 -6.81
CA ILE A 129 5.83 -7.16 -5.42
C ILE A 129 6.61 -8.24 -4.67
N ASN A 130 6.22 -9.51 -4.82
CA ASN A 130 6.95 -10.64 -4.21
C ASN A 130 8.40 -10.71 -4.69
N ASN A 131 8.63 -10.46 -5.98
CA ASN A 131 9.98 -10.44 -6.55
C ASN A 131 10.81 -9.27 -6.03
N CYS A 132 10.21 -8.11 -5.74
CA CYS A 132 10.91 -6.99 -5.10
C CYS A 132 11.45 -7.40 -3.72
N TYR A 133 10.61 -8.01 -2.87
CA TYR A 133 11.04 -8.49 -1.57
C TYR A 133 12.08 -9.61 -1.66
N LYS A 134 11.86 -10.58 -2.57
CA LYS A 134 12.83 -11.65 -2.83
C LYS A 134 14.19 -11.12 -3.23
N LYS A 135 14.24 -10.10 -4.11
CA LYS A 135 15.49 -9.45 -4.55
C LYS A 135 16.24 -8.81 -3.37
N ALA A 136 15.51 -8.29 -2.40
CA ALA A 136 16.06 -7.66 -1.20
C ALA A 136 16.39 -8.64 -0.07
N GLY A 137 16.13 -9.94 -0.25
CA GLY A 137 16.32 -10.93 0.81
C GLY A 137 15.29 -10.83 1.95
N ILE A 138 14.23 -10.04 1.77
CA ILE A 138 13.20 -9.81 2.80
C ILE A 138 12.12 -10.89 2.68
N GLN A 139 11.82 -11.58 3.78
CA GLN A 139 10.73 -12.55 3.84
C GLN A 139 9.38 -11.83 3.92
N ALA A 140 8.81 -11.52 2.76
CA ALA A 140 7.54 -10.80 2.66
C ALA A 140 6.73 -11.21 1.42
N THR A 141 5.47 -10.80 1.41
CA THR A 141 4.53 -11.05 0.31
C THR A 141 3.86 -9.75 -0.12
N SER A 142 3.10 -9.78 -1.22
CA SER A 142 2.27 -8.66 -1.67
C SER A 142 1.28 -8.12 -0.63
N HIS A 143 0.95 -8.91 0.40
CA HIS A 143 0.10 -8.48 1.51
C HIS A 143 0.87 -7.87 2.69
N SER A 144 2.19 -8.04 2.74
CA SER A 144 3.01 -7.60 3.86
C SER A 144 3.02 -6.08 4.05
N GLY A 145 3.16 -5.29 2.99
CA GLY A 145 3.13 -3.82 3.09
C GLY A 145 1.80 -3.30 3.64
N ARG A 146 0.69 -3.84 3.12
CA ARG A 146 -0.65 -3.54 3.63
C ARG A 146 -0.85 -3.98 5.08
N ARG A 147 -0.25 -5.08 5.51
CA ARG A 147 -0.25 -5.48 6.92
C ARG A 147 0.54 -4.47 7.76
N SER A 148 1.73 -4.08 7.32
CA SER A 148 2.53 -3.06 8.02
C SER A 148 1.76 -1.76 8.19
N PHE A 149 1.01 -1.33 7.16
CA PHE A 149 0.09 -0.21 7.25
C PHE A 149 -0.93 -0.38 8.38
N ALA A 150 -1.66 -1.50 8.41
CA ALA A 150 -2.64 -1.78 9.46
C ALA A 150 -2.02 -1.78 10.86
N THR A 151 -0.88 -2.45 11.03
CA THR A 151 -0.15 -2.52 12.30
C THR A 151 0.30 -1.14 12.76
N ARG A 152 0.82 -0.28 11.85
CA ARG A 152 1.22 1.10 12.18
C ARG A 152 0.02 1.95 12.62
N LEU A 153 -1.12 1.88 11.93
CA LEU A 153 -2.32 2.61 12.33
C LEU A 153 -2.78 2.21 13.74
N ILE A 154 -2.74 0.92 14.05
CA ILE A 154 -3.10 0.38 15.36
C ILE A 154 -2.16 0.89 16.43
N ARG A 155 -0.84 0.76 16.21
CA ARG A 155 0.19 1.25 17.15
C ARG A 155 0.15 2.76 17.39
N LYS A 156 -0.35 3.53 16.43
CA LYS A 156 -0.59 4.98 16.60
C LYS A 156 -1.91 5.29 17.32
N GLY A 157 -2.63 4.28 17.79
CA GLY A 157 -3.87 4.43 18.55
C GLY A 157 -5.10 4.70 17.69
N GLY A 158 -5.06 4.35 16.40
CA GLY A 158 -6.23 4.46 15.54
C GLY A 158 -7.37 3.58 16.05
N ASP A 159 -8.60 4.10 16.04
CA ASP A 159 -9.76 3.32 16.43
C ASP A 159 -10.08 2.25 15.35
N ILE A 160 -10.72 1.17 15.79
CA ILE A 160 -10.99 0.00 14.95
C ILE A 160 -11.88 0.32 13.74
N TYR A 161 -12.80 1.30 13.86
CA TYR A 161 -13.69 1.68 12.77
C TYR A 161 -12.96 2.50 11.72
N SER A 162 -12.18 3.50 12.11
CA SER A 162 -11.33 4.27 11.18
C SER A 162 -10.35 3.37 10.45
N ILE A 163 -9.72 2.43 11.15
CA ILE A 163 -8.83 1.46 10.51
C ILE A 163 -9.60 0.55 9.56
N GLN A 164 -10.79 0.07 9.92
CA GLN A 164 -11.61 -0.73 9.01
C GLN A 164 -11.89 0.01 7.70
N GLN A 165 -12.20 1.32 7.75
CA GLN A 165 -12.44 2.16 6.58
C GLN A 165 -11.16 2.37 5.77
N LEU A 166 -10.05 2.74 6.42
CA LEU A 166 -8.73 2.92 5.80
C LEU A 166 -8.16 1.63 5.20
N MET A 167 -8.60 0.47 5.69
CA MET A 167 -8.28 -0.81 5.07
C MET A 167 -9.32 -1.17 3.99
N GLY A 168 -10.56 -0.71 4.07
CA GLY A 168 -11.67 -1.20 3.25
C GLY A 168 -11.96 -2.68 3.54
N HIS A 169 -12.12 -3.03 4.82
CA HIS A 169 -12.53 -4.36 5.25
C HIS A 169 -14.06 -4.46 5.35
N SER A 170 -14.61 -5.57 4.86
CA SER A 170 -16.06 -5.84 4.90
C SER A 170 -16.65 -5.95 6.29
N SER A 171 -15.81 -6.47 7.18
CA SER A 171 -16.21 -7.01 8.46
C SER A 171 -15.15 -6.57 9.44
N ILE A 172 -15.62 -6.03 10.55
CA ILE A 172 -14.77 -5.62 11.66
C ILE A 172 -13.95 -6.79 12.20
N LEU A 173 -14.45 -8.04 12.10
CA LEU A 173 -13.72 -9.26 12.46
C LEU A 173 -12.41 -9.41 11.67
N THR A 174 -12.35 -8.90 10.44
CA THR A 174 -11.10 -8.91 9.66
C THR A 174 -10.09 -7.91 10.23
N THR A 175 -10.56 -6.75 10.69
CA THR A 175 -9.73 -5.73 11.34
C THR A 175 -9.32 -6.13 12.75
N GLN A 176 -10.19 -6.80 13.50
CA GLN A 176 -9.92 -7.29 14.86
C GLN A 176 -8.71 -8.24 14.92
N LYS A 177 -8.45 -9.00 13.85
CA LYS A 177 -7.26 -9.88 13.73
C LYS A 177 -5.93 -9.15 13.87
N TYR A 178 -5.92 -7.83 13.74
CA TYR A 178 -4.75 -6.98 13.92
C TYR A 178 -4.69 -6.31 15.31
N PHE A 179 -5.81 -6.25 16.05
CA PHE A 179 -5.90 -5.64 17.39
C PHE A 179 -5.61 -6.62 18.52
N ALA A 180 -6.00 -7.89 18.36
CA ALA A 180 -5.83 -8.86 19.42
C ALA A 180 -4.33 -9.06 19.68
N SER A 181 -3.87 -8.70 20.88
CA SER A 181 -2.54 -8.97 21.45
C SER A 181 -1.35 -8.10 20.99
N ASP A 182 -1.47 -6.76 20.95
CA ASP A 182 -0.28 -5.89 20.93
C ASP A 182 -0.04 -5.27 22.34
N PRO A 183 0.85 -5.85 23.18
CA PRO A 183 1.14 -5.33 24.52
C PRO A 183 1.67 -3.88 24.50
N GLU A 184 2.41 -3.49 23.46
CA GLU A 184 2.93 -2.12 23.33
C GLU A 184 1.79 -1.13 23.11
N LEU A 185 0.76 -1.52 22.35
CA LEU A 185 -0.45 -0.70 22.23
C LEU A 185 -1.14 -0.55 23.58
N LEU A 186 -1.35 -1.66 24.31
CA LEU A 186 -2.02 -1.63 25.62
C LEU A 186 -1.26 -0.73 26.60
N ARG A 187 0.08 -0.83 26.61
CA ARG A 187 0.95 0.04 27.41
C ARG A 187 0.79 1.51 27.01
N SER A 188 0.91 1.83 25.73
CA SER A 188 0.80 3.21 25.24
C SER A 188 -0.57 3.85 25.54
N ILE A 189 -1.65 3.05 25.52
CA ILE A 189 -3.00 3.52 25.87
C ILE A 189 -3.09 3.79 27.38
N ALA A 190 -2.52 2.92 28.21
CA ALA A 190 -2.49 3.12 29.66
C ALA A 190 -1.63 4.33 30.06
N GLU A 191 -0.51 4.57 29.38
CA GLU A 191 0.38 5.71 29.63
C GLU A 191 -0.28 7.05 29.37
N LYS A 192 -1.15 7.16 28.35
CA LYS A 192 -1.94 8.38 28.03
C LYS A 192 -2.87 8.87 29.14
N LEU A 193 -3.14 8.06 30.17
CA LEU A 193 -3.94 8.49 31.32
C LEU A 193 -3.13 9.36 32.30
N ASN A 194 -1.81 9.43 32.13
CA ASN A 194 -0.91 10.18 32.99
C ASN A 194 -0.46 11.52 32.39
N ASP A 195 -0.95 11.85 31.19
CA ASP A 195 -0.78 13.15 30.51
C ASP A 195 -1.96 14.07 30.82
#